data_AF-A0AB40BEK9-F1
#
_entry.id   AF-A0AB40BEK9-F1
#
_cell.length_a   1.000
_cell.length_b   1.000
_cell.length_c   1.000
_cell.angle_alpha   90.00
_cell.angle_beta   90.00
_cell.angle_gamma   90.00
#
_symmetry.space_group_name_H-M   'P 1'
#
loop_
_entity.id
_entity.type
_entity.pdbx_description
1 polymer ?
#
loop_
_entity_poly.entity_id
_entity_poly.type
_entity_poly.pdbx_seq_one_letter_code
_entity_poly.pdbx_strand_id
1 'polypeptide(L)'
;MQGVRVRPLMNGGEGAKRGLTIDGGEAPEKRIERLIRENPVVIFSRRACCMCHVMRRLLATVGVHPTVIELEDAEAAAIVPPGSPAVFIGGDPVGGLEGLMALHLSGRLVPRLHEVGALAG
;
A
#
# COMPACT_ATOMS: atom_id res chain seq x y z
N MET A 1 11.39 11.72 28.16
CA MET A 1 11.09 10.44 27.49
C MET A 1 11.85 10.38 26.16
N GLN A 2 12.43 9.23 25.86
CA GLN A 2 13.49 9.04 24.86
C GLN A 2 12.96 9.14 23.41
N GLY A 3 13.69 9.87 22.56
CA GLY A 3 13.36 10.04 21.14
C GLY A 3 13.45 8.72 20.37
N VAL A 4 12.42 8.42 19.59
CA VAL A 4 12.38 7.27 18.68
C VAL A 4 13.34 7.55 17.51
N ARG A 5 14.43 6.78 17.43
CA ARG A 5 15.30 6.73 16.26
C ARG A 5 14.80 5.65 15.30
N VAL A 6 14.25 6.07 14.16
CA VAL A 6 13.95 5.16 13.05
C VAL A 6 15.22 5.04 12.20
N ARG A 7 15.81 3.85 12.13
CA ARG A 7 16.95 3.58 11.24
C ARG A 7 16.42 3.19 9.85
N PRO A 8 16.85 3.84 8.76
CA PRO A 8 16.51 3.39 7.42
C PRO A 8 17.22 2.07 7.14
N LEU A 9 16.50 1.10 6.58
CA LEU A 9 17.12 -0.06 5.95
C LEU A 9 17.80 0.43 4.66
N MET A 10 19.10 0.66 4.75
CA MET A 10 19.93 1.00 3.62
C MET A 10 19.99 -0.19 2.66
N ASN A 11 19.30 -0.06 1.52
CA ASN A 11 19.72 -0.70 0.29
C ASN A 11 19.42 0.24 -0.89
N GLY A 12 20.44 0.48 -1.71
CA GLY A 12 20.55 1.62 -2.63
C GLY A 12 19.44 1.70 -3.68
N GLY A 13 19.04 2.94 -3.98
CA GLY A 13 18.03 3.30 -4.98
C GLY A 13 17.42 4.65 -4.62
N GLU A 14 18.00 5.72 -5.16
CA GLU A 14 17.66 7.12 -4.90
C GLU A 14 16.25 7.46 -5.41
N GLY A 15 15.31 7.72 -4.49
CA GLY A 15 13.93 8.08 -4.79
C GLY A 15 13.32 8.82 -3.60
N ALA A 16 13.39 10.15 -3.65
CA ALA A 16 12.71 11.15 -2.83
C ALA A 16 12.07 10.67 -1.50
N LYS A 17 12.82 10.84 -0.41
CA LYS A 17 12.28 10.82 0.95
C LYS A 17 11.38 12.04 1.18
N ARG A 18 10.11 11.98 0.78
CA ARG A 18 9.09 12.83 1.40
C ARG A 18 8.62 12.15 2.67
N GLY A 19 9.25 12.51 3.78
CA GLY A 19 8.70 12.23 5.10
C GLY A 19 7.28 12.77 5.15
N LEU A 20 6.31 11.89 5.33
CA LEU A 20 4.91 12.27 5.49
C LEU A 20 4.81 12.96 6.84
N THR A 21 4.50 14.26 6.81
CA THR A 21 4.42 15.12 7.99
C THR A 21 3.40 14.57 8.98
N ILE A 22 3.84 14.37 10.22
CA ILE A 22 2.99 14.00 11.35
C ILE A 22 2.34 15.29 11.84
N ASP A 23 1.15 15.61 11.35
CA ASP A 23 0.24 16.45 12.11
C ASP A 23 -0.22 15.61 13.31
N GLY A 24 0.40 15.86 14.47
CA GLY A 24 0.15 15.11 15.70
C GLY A 24 -1.28 15.31 16.18
N GLY A 25 -2.19 14.45 15.74
CA GLY A 25 -3.60 14.47 16.15
C GLY A 25 -4.60 13.83 15.17
N GLU A 26 -4.19 13.41 13.97
CA GLU A 26 -5.10 12.72 13.04
C GLU A 26 -5.43 11.30 13.53
N ALA A 27 -6.72 10.99 13.67
CA ALA A 27 -7.19 9.64 14.01
C ALA A 27 -6.76 8.64 12.92
N PRO A 28 -6.38 7.39 13.27
CA PRO A 28 -5.88 6.41 12.32
C PRO A 28 -6.77 6.22 11.09
N GLU A 29 -8.08 6.17 11.28
CA GLU A 29 -9.06 5.96 10.22
C GLU A 29 -9.00 7.09 9.19
N LYS A 30 -8.96 8.35 9.64
CA LYS A 30 -8.83 9.53 8.76
C LYS A 30 -7.51 9.52 8.00
N ARG A 31 -6.42 9.13 8.68
CA ARG A 31 -5.10 8.98 8.05
C ARG A 31 -5.14 7.95 6.93
N ILE A 32 -5.77 6.81 7.17
CA ILE A 32 -5.95 5.73 6.20
C ILE A 32 -6.78 6.21 5.01
N GLU A 33 -7.94 6.81 5.24
CA GLU A 33 -8.82 7.32 4.18
C GLU A 33 -8.07 8.32 3.29
N ARG A 34 -7.31 9.22 3.91
CA ARG A 34 -6.47 10.17 3.20
C ARG A 34 -5.39 9.48 2.35
N LEU A 35 -4.68 8.50 2.91
CA LEU A 35 -3.65 7.75 2.19
C LEU A 35 -4.22 6.96 1.00
N ILE A 36 -5.42 6.39 1.15
CA ILE A 36 -6.16 5.73 0.07
C ILE A 36 -6.52 6.73 -1.04
N ARG A 37 -6.98 7.93 -0.67
CA ARG A 37 -7.35 8.98 -1.63
C ARG A 37 -6.16 9.59 -2.36
N GLU A 38 -5.03 9.76 -1.67
CA GLU A 38 -3.82 10.40 -2.21
C GLU A 38 -3.01 9.50 -3.13
N ASN A 39 -3.23 8.17 -3.08
CA ASN A 39 -2.44 7.20 -3.83
C ASN A 39 -3.35 6.35 -4.73
N PRO A 40 -3.12 6.31 -6.07
CA PRO A 40 -3.96 5.54 -6.97
C PRO A 40 -3.86 4.02 -6.72
N VAL A 41 -2.72 3.55 -6.20
CA VAL A 41 -2.54 2.18 -5.70
C VAL A 41 -1.77 2.21 -4.38
N VAL A 42 -2.38 1.66 -3.34
CA VAL A 42 -1.75 1.53 -2.01
C VAL A 42 -1.87 0.10 -1.49
N ILE A 43 -0.80 -0.39 -0.87
CA ILE A 43 -0.76 -1.64 -0.10
C ILE A 43 -0.54 -1.29 1.36
N PHE A 44 -1.48 -1.68 2.22
CA PHE A 44 -1.30 -1.67 3.67
C PHE A 44 -0.82 -3.03 4.15
N SER A 45 0.18 -3.01 5.03
CA SER A 45 0.81 -4.22 5.54
C SER A 45 1.19 -4.12 7.00
N ARG A 46 1.38 -5.27 7.64
CA ARG A 46 2.12 -5.34 8.91
C ARG A 46 3.61 -5.50 8.63
N ARG A 47 4.43 -5.24 9.65
CA ARG A 47 5.89 -5.45 9.57
C ARG A 47 6.19 -6.91 9.18
N ALA A 48 7.25 -7.10 8.39
CA ALA A 48 7.74 -8.42 7.97
C ALA A 48 6.70 -9.32 7.26
N CYS A 49 5.84 -8.74 6.41
CA CYS A 49 4.83 -9.51 5.67
C CYS A 49 5.38 -10.03 4.32
N CYS A 50 5.61 -11.34 4.21
CA CYS A 50 6.10 -11.99 2.99
C CYS A 50 5.18 -11.78 1.77
N MET A 51 3.86 -11.77 1.99
CA MET A 51 2.86 -11.62 0.92
C MET A 51 2.88 -10.22 0.29
N CYS A 52 3.32 -9.20 1.02
CA CYS A 52 3.47 -7.85 0.45
C CYS A 52 4.48 -7.84 -0.69
N HIS A 53 5.58 -8.59 -0.54
CA HIS A 53 6.58 -8.68 -1.60
C HIS A 53 6.01 -9.33 -2.87
N VAL A 54 5.13 -10.32 -2.71
CA VAL A 54 4.45 -10.98 -3.85
C VAL A 54 3.54 -9.99 -4.57
N MET A 55 2.69 -9.26 -3.84
CA MET A 55 1.77 -8.28 -4.43
C MET A 55 2.49 -7.12 -5.12
N ARG A 56 3.56 -6.60 -4.50
CA ARG A 56 4.40 -5.57 -5.12
C ARG A 56 5.01 -6.08 -6.43
N ARG A 57 5.47 -7.32 -6.48
CA ARG A 57 6.03 -7.92 -7.68
C ARG A 57 4.98 -8.09 -8.77
N LEU A 58 3.78 -8.58 -8.43
CA LEU A 58 2.67 -8.71 -9.39
C LEU A 58 2.31 -7.35 -10.01
N LEU A 59 2.18 -6.30 -9.20
CA LEU A 59 1.91 -4.96 -9.74
C LEU A 59 3.06 -4.43 -10.60
N ALA A 60 4.30 -4.74 -10.23
CA ALA A 60 5.46 -4.38 -11.04
C ALA A 60 5.48 -5.13 -12.39
N THR A 61 4.98 -6.36 -12.49
CA THR A 61 4.92 -7.07 -13.80
C THR A 61 3.96 -6.43 -14.78
N VAL A 62 3.01 -5.61 -14.31
CA VAL A 62 2.10 -4.81 -15.15
C VAL A 62 2.53 -3.34 -15.24
N GLY A 63 3.75 -3.01 -14.79
CA GLY A 63 4.34 -1.68 -14.92
C GLY A 63 3.95 -0.67 -13.84
N VAL A 64 3.33 -1.11 -12.73
CA VAL A 64 2.87 -0.22 -11.65
C VAL A 64 3.70 -0.41 -10.38
N HIS A 65 4.09 0.70 -9.76
CA HIS A 65 4.77 0.71 -8.46
C HIS A 65 3.80 1.23 -7.37
N PRO A 66 3.28 0.36 -6.49
CA PRO A 66 2.35 0.78 -5.44
C PRO A 66 3.07 1.51 -4.30
N THR A 67 2.35 2.44 -3.66
CA THR A 67 2.74 2.96 -2.34
C THR A 67 2.52 1.87 -1.30
N VAL A 68 3.50 1.60 -0.45
CA VAL A 68 3.42 0.56 0.59
C VAL A 68 3.55 1.20 1.95
N ILE A 69 2.57 0.94 2.82
CA ILE A 69 2.44 1.58 4.13
C ILE A 69 2.36 0.49 5.19
N GLU A 70 3.37 0.44 6.04
CA GLU A 70 3.36 -0.41 7.22
C GLU A 70 2.48 0.23 8.30
N LEU A 71 1.50 -0.52 8.75
CA LEU A 71 0.60 -0.16 9.84
C LEU A 71 1.08 -0.79 11.15
N GLU A 72 0.86 -0.09 12.25
CA GLU A 72 0.98 -0.66 13.59
C GLU A 72 -0.19 -1.62 13.85
N ASP A 73 -0.02 -2.59 14.75
CA ASP A 73 -1.00 -3.70 14.92
C ASP A 73 -2.42 -3.22 15.23
N ALA A 74 -2.56 -2.13 15.99
CA ALA A 74 -3.85 -1.54 16.32
C ALA A 74 -4.57 -0.96 15.09
N GLU A 75 -3.83 -0.30 14.19
CA GLU A 75 -4.38 0.28 12.96
C GLU A 75 -4.67 -0.82 11.93
N ALA A 76 -3.79 -1.83 11.87
CA ALA A 76 -3.93 -2.95 10.95
C ALA A 76 -5.19 -3.77 11.21
N ALA A 77 -5.64 -3.90 12.47
CA ALA A 77 -6.82 -4.68 12.83
C ALA A 77 -8.11 -4.22 12.14
N ALA A 78 -8.21 -2.94 11.77
CA ALA A 78 -9.40 -2.37 11.13
C ALA A 78 -9.41 -2.56 9.58
N ILE A 79 -8.27 -2.89 8.97
CA ILE A 79 -8.08 -2.74 7.51
C ILE A 79 -7.49 -3.99 6.88
N VAL A 80 -6.56 -4.62 7.59
CA VAL A 80 -5.71 -5.68 7.11
C VAL A 80 -6.16 -6.97 7.78
N PRO A 81 -6.71 -7.94 7.01
CA PRO A 81 -7.05 -9.24 7.56
C PRO A 81 -5.86 -9.87 8.29
N PRO A 82 -6.09 -10.67 9.35
CA PRO A 82 -5.00 -11.36 10.04
C PRO A 82 -4.13 -12.14 9.05
N GLY A 83 -2.82 -11.84 9.00
CA GLY A 83 -1.85 -12.57 8.18
C GLY A 83 -1.79 -12.21 6.70
N SER A 84 -2.63 -11.29 6.18
CA SER A 84 -2.63 -10.93 4.76
C SER A 84 -2.68 -9.42 4.57
N PRO A 85 -1.84 -8.82 3.71
CA PRO A 85 -1.91 -7.39 3.39
C PRO A 85 -3.23 -7.02 2.71
N ALA A 86 -3.54 -5.72 2.63
CA ALA A 86 -4.69 -5.19 1.92
C ALA A 86 -4.24 -4.22 0.81
N VAL A 87 -4.78 -4.37 -0.40
CA VAL A 87 -4.56 -3.47 -1.53
C VAL A 87 -5.83 -2.68 -1.86
N PHE A 88 -5.64 -1.42 -2.19
CA PHE A 88 -6.67 -0.51 -2.68
C PHE A 88 -6.25 0.05 -4.05
N ILE A 89 -7.18 0.17 -4.98
CA ILE A 89 -6.97 0.70 -6.33
C ILE A 89 -8.04 1.74 -6.65
N GLY A 90 -7.61 2.99 -6.81
CA GLY A 90 -8.49 4.14 -7.06
C GLY A 90 -9.46 4.43 -5.93
N GLY A 91 -9.06 4.17 -4.69
CA GLY A 91 -9.94 4.33 -3.52
C GLY A 91 -10.67 3.05 -3.08
N ASP A 92 -10.87 2.11 -4.01
CA ASP A 92 -11.70 0.92 -3.74
C ASP A 92 -10.87 -0.24 -3.17
N PRO A 93 -11.40 -0.97 -2.16
CA PRO A 93 -10.75 -2.15 -1.61
C PRO A 93 -10.75 -3.29 -2.64
N VAL A 94 -9.56 -3.81 -2.94
CA VAL A 94 -9.39 -5.04 -3.74
C VAL A 94 -9.16 -6.26 -2.85
N GLY A 95 -8.71 -6.06 -1.60
CA GLY A 95 -8.48 -7.12 -0.61
C GLY A 95 -7.02 -7.57 -0.57
N GLY A 96 -6.76 -8.84 -0.27
CA GLY A 96 -5.41 -9.39 -0.20
C GLY A 96 -4.87 -9.90 -1.53
N LEU A 97 -3.91 -10.83 -1.48
CA LEU A 97 -3.36 -11.43 -2.70
C LEU A 97 -4.43 -12.11 -3.55
N GLU A 98 -5.40 -12.81 -2.96
CA GLU A 98 -6.44 -13.52 -3.72
C GLU A 98 -7.30 -12.56 -4.55
N GLY A 99 -7.70 -11.43 -3.96
CA GLY A 99 -8.47 -10.40 -4.67
C GLY A 99 -7.68 -9.77 -5.82
N LEU A 100 -6.40 -9.46 -5.58
CA LEU A 100 -5.51 -8.95 -6.63
C LEU A 100 -5.28 -9.97 -7.75
N MET A 101 -5.08 -11.24 -7.40
CA MET A 101 -4.94 -12.35 -8.36
C MET A 101 -6.23 -12.56 -9.17
N ALA A 102 -7.40 -12.53 -8.52
CA ALA A 102 -8.68 -12.64 -9.20
C ALA A 102 -8.89 -11.49 -10.20
N LEU A 103 -8.52 -10.26 -9.82
CA LEU A 103 -8.58 -9.11 -10.71
C LEU A 103 -7.62 -9.27 -11.90
N HIS A 104 -6.40 -9.77 -11.67
CA HIS A 104 -5.41 -10.05 -12.71
C HIS A 104 -5.86 -11.14 -13.69
N LEU A 105 -6.27 -12.31 -13.17
CA LEU A 105 -6.69 -13.46 -13.96
C LEU A 105 -7.99 -13.21 -14.74
N SER A 106 -8.86 -12.33 -14.23
CA SER A 106 -10.05 -11.86 -14.97
C SER A 106 -9.74 -10.87 -16.09
N GLY A 107 -8.48 -10.47 -16.29
CA GLY A 107 -8.07 -9.49 -17.30
C GLY A 107 -8.46 -8.04 -16.97
N ARG A 108 -9.02 -7.77 -15.79
CA ARG A 108 -9.54 -6.45 -15.41
C ARG A 108 -8.54 -5.56 -14.69
N LEU A 109 -7.40 -6.10 -14.26
CA LEU A 109 -6.38 -5.32 -13.54
C LEU A 109 -5.83 -4.15 -14.36
N VAL A 110 -5.35 -4.41 -15.58
CA VAL A 110 -4.75 -3.36 -16.44
C VAL A 110 -5.77 -2.26 -16.79
N PRO A 111 -7.00 -2.57 -17.26
CA PRO A 111 -8.04 -1.56 -17.47
C PRO A 111 -8.29 -0.71 -16.22
N ARG A 112 -8.42 -1.36 -15.05
CA ARG A 112 -8.65 -0.66 -13.79
C ARG A 112 -7.49 0.27 -13.42
N LEU A 113 -6.25 -0.11 -13.70
CA LEU A 113 -5.07 0.73 -13.45
C LEU A 113 -5.03 1.96 -14.36
N HIS A 114 -5.48 1.86 -15.62
CA HIS A 114 -5.64 3.03 -16.49
C HIS A 114 -6.75 3.97 -16.00
N GLU A 115 -7.91 3.44 -15.60
CA GLU A 115 -9.04 4.23 -15.09
C GLU A 115 -8.62 5.14 -13.93
N VAL A 116 -7.74 4.65 -13.05
CA VAL A 116 -7.29 5.38 -11.86
C VAL A 116 -5.99 6.16 -12.09
N GLY A 117 -5.49 6.19 -13.34
CA GLY A 117 -4.27 6.91 -13.72
C GLY A 117 -2.97 6.30 -13.16
N ALA A 118 -3.00 5.04 -12.73
CA ALA A 118 -1.82 4.34 -12.21
C ALA A 118 -0.90 3.79 -13.32
N LEU A 119 -1.42 3.65 -14.55
CA LEU A 119 -0.68 3.17 -15.70
C LEU A 119 -0.91 4.09 -16.90
N ALA A 120 0.18 4.54 -17.54
CA ALA A 120 0.11 5.37 -18.76
C ALA A 120 -0.37 4.53 -19.95
N GLY A 121 -1.26 5.10 -20.77
CA GLY A 121 -1.79 4.50 -22.00
C GLY A 121 -0.86 4.60 -23.19
#